data_AF-A0A7S0U787-F1
#
_entry.id   AF-A0A7S0U787-F1
#
_cell.length_a   1.000
_cell.length_b   1.000
_cell.length_c   1.000
_cell.angle_alpha   90.00
_cell.angle_beta   90.00
_cell.angle_gamma   90.00
#
_symmetry.space_group_name_H-M   'P 1'
#
loop_
_entity.id
_entity.type
_entity.pdbx_description
1 polymer ?
#
loop_
_entity_poly.entity_id
_entity_poly.type
_entity_poly.pdbx_seq_one_letter_code
_entity_poly.pdbx_strand_id
1 'polypeptide(L)'
;DRPANILAWDSYLKGSDAANPPPFAVPARTKDLSGLPPAWIGVGNLDLFYNEDKEYAERLRQAGVAVEFVEVDGAYHGFDDCDKEAEVSKKFAKDRLAALAKHLGR
;
A
#
# COMPACT_ATOMS: atom_id res chain seq x y z
N ASP A 1 -0.79 15.64 3.30
CA ASP A 1 -0.60 16.90 2.53
C ASP A 1 0.85 16.96 2.02
N ARG A 2 1.14 17.75 0.96
CA ARG A 2 2.48 17.77 0.34
C ARG A 2 3.61 18.16 1.30
N PRO A 3 3.48 19.19 2.17
CA PRO A 3 4.53 19.56 3.11
C PRO A 3 4.84 18.46 4.13
N ALA A 4 3.83 17.77 4.68
CA ALA A 4 4.10 16.68 5.63
C ALA A 4 4.79 15.49 4.95
N ASN A 5 4.44 15.16 3.70
CA ASN A 5 5.14 14.09 2.98
C ASN A 5 6.61 14.42 2.73
N ILE A 6 6.94 15.68 2.38
CA ILE A 6 8.34 16.12 2.24
C ILE A 6 9.06 16.00 3.58
N LEU A 7 8.46 16.54 4.65
CA LEU A 7 9.05 16.46 6.00
C LEU A 7 9.26 15.00 6.47
N ALA A 8 8.30 14.12 6.19
CA ALA A 8 8.38 12.71 6.54
C ALA A 8 9.54 12.02 5.81
N TRP A 9 9.67 12.22 4.50
CA TRP A 9 10.78 11.66 3.71
C TRP A 9 12.13 12.25 4.11
N ASP A 10 12.23 13.57 4.33
CA ASP A 10 13.46 14.23 4.78
C ASP A 10 13.90 13.70 6.16
N SER A 11 12.93 13.43 7.04
CA SER A 11 13.19 12.87 8.37
C SER A 11 13.59 11.39 8.30
N TYR A 12 12.88 10.60 7.50
CA TYR A 12 13.12 9.17 7.36
C TYR A 12 14.44 8.85 6.67
N LEU A 13 14.80 9.61 5.63
CA LEU A 13 16.03 9.43 4.85
C LEU A 13 17.18 10.31 5.34
N LYS A 14 17.09 10.90 6.53
CA LYS A 14 18.10 11.82 7.04
C LYS A 14 19.50 11.21 6.96
N GLY A 15 20.40 11.87 6.24
CA GLY A 15 21.77 11.42 6.01
C GLY A 15 21.95 10.41 4.87
N SER A 16 20.89 10.08 4.14
CA SER A 16 20.91 9.26 2.92
C SER A 16 20.74 10.11 1.67
N ASP A 17 21.14 9.57 0.51
CA ASP A 17 20.77 10.14 -0.79
C ASP A 17 19.30 9.86 -1.08
N ALA A 18 18.46 10.89 -1.10
CA ALA A 18 17.03 10.75 -1.39
C ALA A 18 16.74 10.29 -2.83
N ALA A 19 17.67 10.53 -3.77
CA ALA A 19 17.54 10.01 -5.14
C ALA A 19 17.81 8.49 -5.19
N ASN A 20 18.72 8.01 -4.34
CA ASN A 20 19.11 6.61 -4.23
C ASN A 20 19.00 6.12 -2.77
N PRO A 21 17.78 6.04 -2.22
CA PRO A 21 17.59 5.64 -0.84
C PRO A 21 17.96 4.16 -0.67
N PRO A 22 18.22 3.71 0.58
CA PRO A 22 18.41 2.29 0.86
C PRO A 22 17.26 1.44 0.28
N PRO A 23 17.51 0.26 -0.31
CA PRO A 23 16.47 -0.51 -1.00
C PRO A 23 15.22 -0.82 -0.16
N PHE A 24 15.40 -1.02 1.16
CA PHE A 24 14.30 -1.29 2.09
C PHE A 24 13.39 -0.07 2.33
N ALA A 25 13.85 1.15 2.03
CA ALA A 25 13.07 2.37 2.20
C ALA A 25 12.00 2.53 1.11
N VAL A 26 12.25 1.98 -0.08
CA VAL A 26 11.31 2.01 -1.21
C VAL A 26 11.24 0.62 -1.83
N PRO A 27 10.58 -0.36 -1.15
CA PRO A 27 10.56 -1.76 -1.59
C PRO A 27 9.97 -1.92 -2.99
N ALA A 28 9.07 -1.01 -3.39
CA ALA A 28 8.57 -0.94 -4.74
C ALA A 28 9.69 -0.85 -5.78
N ARG A 29 10.85 -0.26 -5.52
CA ARG A 29 11.97 -0.18 -6.49
C ARG A 29 12.82 -1.47 -6.58
N THR A 30 12.50 -2.52 -5.84
CA THR A 30 13.22 -3.80 -5.89
C THR A 30 13.07 -4.44 -7.27
N LYS A 31 14.19 -4.84 -7.89
CA LYS A 31 14.21 -5.37 -9.27
C LYS A 31 13.50 -6.72 -9.41
N ASP A 32 13.65 -7.59 -8.41
CA ASP A 32 13.05 -8.91 -8.37
C ASP A 32 12.10 -9.00 -7.18
N LEU A 33 10.82 -9.24 -7.47
CA LEU A 33 9.75 -9.40 -6.48
C LEU A 33 9.26 -10.85 -6.39
N SER A 34 9.93 -11.79 -7.06
CA SER A 34 9.56 -13.20 -7.05
C SER A 34 9.75 -13.82 -5.65
N GLY A 35 8.95 -14.84 -5.34
CA GLY A 35 9.03 -15.55 -4.07
C GLY A 35 8.47 -14.81 -2.85
N LEU A 36 7.96 -13.58 -3.02
CA LEU A 36 7.24 -12.88 -1.96
C LEU A 36 5.89 -13.57 -1.63
N PRO A 37 5.40 -13.44 -0.39
CA PRO A 37 4.11 -14.01 0.00
C PRO A 37 2.95 -13.36 -0.76
N PRO A 38 1.77 -14.04 -0.84
CA PRO A 38 0.55 -13.41 -1.34
C PRO A 38 0.26 -12.08 -0.65
N ALA A 39 -0.17 -11.09 -1.43
CA ALA A 39 -0.39 -9.74 -0.95
C ALA A 39 -1.85 -9.31 -1.09
N TRP A 40 -2.32 -8.55 -0.11
CA TRP A 40 -3.54 -7.75 -0.20
C TRP A 40 -3.14 -6.29 -0.14
N ILE A 41 -3.55 -5.50 -1.13
CA ILE A 41 -3.23 -4.08 -1.24
C ILE A 41 -4.54 -3.33 -1.45
N GLY A 42 -4.87 -2.43 -0.53
CA GLY A 42 -6.11 -1.65 -0.57
C GLY A 42 -5.82 -0.17 -0.51
N VAL A 43 -6.41 0.61 -1.42
CA VAL A 43 -6.17 2.04 -1.56
C VAL A 43 -7.39 2.76 -2.12
N GLY A 44 -7.59 4.02 -1.70
CA GLY A 44 -8.63 4.88 -2.27
C GLY A 44 -8.17 5.58 -3.55
N ASN A 45 -9.07 5.79 -4.51
CA ASN A 45 -8.67 6.41 -5.79
C ASN A 45 -8.44 7.93 -5.73
N LEU A 46 -8.77 8.58 -4.60
CA LEU A 46 -8.38 9.97 -4.30
C LEU A 46 -7.12 10.07 -3.44
N ASP A 47 -6.52 8.93 -3.06
CA ASP A 47 -5.24 8.90 -2.35
C ASP A 47 -4.09 9.31 -3.27
N LEU A 48 -3.13 10.09 -2.76
CA LEU A 48 -1.94 10.44 -3.52
C LEU A 48 -1.09 9.21 -3.88
N PHE A 49 -1.22 8.12 -3.12
CA PHE A 49 -0.43 6.89 -3.29
C PHE A 49 -1.11 5.88 -4.23
N TYR A 50 -2.32 6.16 -4.73
CA TYR A 50 -3.09 5.23 -5.57
C TYR A 50 -2.29 4.67 -6.75
N ASN A 51 -1.60 5.54 -7.49
CA ASN A 51 -0.86 5.11 -8.69
C ASN A 51 0.36 4.24 -8.35
N GLU A 52 1.09 4.56 -7.26
CA GLU A 52 2.26 3.76 -6.87
C GLU A 52 1.85 2.41 -6.27
N ASP A 53 0.75 2.35 -5.51
CA ASP A 53 0.19 1.11 -5.00
C ASP A 53 -0.29 0.20 -6.14
N LYS A 54 -0.94 0.78 -7.14
CA LYS A 54 -1.37 0.06 -8.34
C LYS A 54 -0.19 -0.48 -9.13
N GLU A 55 0.83 0.34 -9.37
CA GLU A 55 2.06 -0.09 -10.06
C GLU A 55 2.75 -1.23 -9.29
N TYR A 56 2.85 -1.13 -7.96
CA TYR A 56 3.47 -2.17 -7.15
C TYR A 56 2.67 -3.48 -7.19
N ALA A 57 1.34 -3.40 -7.13
CA ALA A 57 0.46 -4.56 -7.28
C ALA A 57 0.62 -5.25 -8.65
N GLU A 58 0.74 -4.46 -9.73
CA GLU A 58 0.99 -4.98 -11.08
C GLU A 58 2.35 -5.67 -11.19
N ARG A 59 3.40 -5.09 -10.60
CA ARG A 59 4.74 -5.68 -10.62
C ARG A 59 4.84 -6.95 -9.79
N LEU A 60 4.18 -7.02 -8.65
CA LEU A 60 4.05 -8.26 -7.87
C LEU A 60 3.37 -9.36 -8.70
N ARG A 61 2.27 -9.05 -9.40
CA ARG A 61 1.59 -10.00 -10.30
C ARG A 61 2.51 -10.47 -11.42
N GLN A 62 3.25 -9.56 -12.04
CA GLN A 62 4.23 -9.88 -13.10
C GLN A 62 5.34 -10.81 -12.58
N ALA A 63 5.71 -10.70 -11.31
CA ALA A 63 6.69 -11.57 -10.66
C ALA A 63 6.09 -12.92 -10.17
N GLY A 64 4.82 -13.19 -10.48
CA GLY A 64 4.13 -14.44 -10.11
C GLY A 64 3.55 -14.46 -8.69
N VAL A 65 3.53 -13.32 -8.00
CA VAL A 65 2.93 -13.21 -6.66
C VAL A 65 1.40 -13.08 -6.80
N ALA A 66 0.66 -13.80 -5.97
CA ALA A 66 -0.79 -13.66 -5.87
C ALA A 66 -1.13 -12.31 -5.21
N VAL A 67 -1.90 -11.45 -5.89
CA VAL A 67 -2.25 -10.12 -5.38
C VAL A 67 -3.75 -9.83 -5.51
N GLU A 68 -4.38 -9.57 -4.37
CA GLU A 68 -5.69 -8.95 -4.29
C GLU A 68 -5.51 -7.42 -4.18
N PHE A 69 -5.96 -6.69 -5.21
CA PHE A 69 -5.89 -5.23 -5.24
C PHE A 69 -7.31 -4.68 -5.08
N VAL A 70 -7.53 -3.87 -4.04
CA VAL A 70 -8.83 -3.31 -3.69
C VAL A 70 -8.77 -1.79 -3.85
N GLU A 71 -9.37 -1.31 -4.93
CA GLU A 71 -9.60 0.12 -5.13
C GLU A 71 -10.92 0.55 -4.48
N VAL A 72 -10.88 1.62 -3.70
CA VAL A 72 -12.05 2.20 -3.04
C VAL A 72 -12.38 3.55 -3.68
N ASP A 73 -13.51 3.58 -4.39
CA ASP A 73 -13.95 4.78 -5.09
C ASP A 73 -14.28 5.93 -4.13
N GLY A 74 -13.77 7.12 -4.41
CA GLY A 74 -13.99 8.34 -3.63
C GLY A 74 -13.25 8.38 -2.28
N ALA A 75 -12.49 7.35 -1.92
CA ALA A 75 -11.73 7.31 -0.67
C ALA A 75 -10.39 8.06 -0.78
N TYR A 76 -10.06 8.81 0.27
CA TYR A 76 -8.80 9.52 0.45
C TYR A 76 -7.86 8.75 1.39
N HIS A 77 -6.64 9.25 1.58
CA HIS A 77 -5.66 8.62 2.46
C HIS A 77 -6.13 8.48 3.92
N GLY A 78 -6.12 7.26 4.46
CA GLY A 78 -6.48 7.00 5.86
C GLY A 78 -7.98 7.09 6.17
N PHE A 79 -8.85 7.07 5.15
CA PHE A 79 -10.31 7.15 5.33
C PHE A 79 -10.86 6.13 6.35
N ASP A 80 -10.27 4.92 6.42
CA ASP A 80 -10.73 3.83 7.28
C ASP A 80 -10.39 4.03 8.76
N ASP A 81 -9.40 4.88 9.08
CA ASP A 81 -9.05 5.22 10.44
C ASP A 81 -9.71 6.53 10.91
N CYS A 82 -9.91 7.49 10.00
CA CYS A 82 -10.54 8.78 10.25
C CYS A 82 -12.01 8.66 10.67
N ASP A 83 -12.78 7.80 9.99
CA ASP A 83 -14.14 7.44 10.41
C ASP A 83 -14.33 5.93 10.30
N LYS A 84 -14.13 5.24 11.43
CA LYS A 84 -14.27 3.78 11.53
C LYS A 84 -15.72 3.30 11.39
N GLU A 85 -16.70 4.19 11.58
CA GLU A 85 -18.10 3.84 11.57
C GLU A 85 -18.76 4.00 10.20
N ALA A 86 -18.13 4.74 9.29
CA ALA A 86 -18.55 4.81 7.91
C ALA A 86 -18.61 3.41 7.27
N GLU A 87 -19.66 3.17 6.48
CA GLU A 87 -19.88 1.86 5.84
C GLU A 87 -18.71 1.44 4.94
N VAL A 88 -18.09 2.40 4.25
CA VAL A 88 -16.91 2.15 3.41
C VAL A 88 -15.71 1.65 4.24
N SER A 89 -15.49 2.21 5.43
CA SER A 89 -14.41 1.84 6.34
C SER A 89 -14.64 0.45 6.93
N LYS A 90 -15.87 0.16 7.37
CA LYS A 90 -16.27 -1.17 7.86
C LYS A 90 -16.08 -2.24 6.79
N LYS A 91 -16.50 -1.96 5.55
CA LYS A 91 -16.31 -2.86 4.43
C LYS A 91 -14.82 -3.10 4.15
N PHE A 92 -14.02 -2.05 4.07
CA PHE A 92 -12.58 -2.15 3.83
C PHE A 92 -11.87 -2.99 4.90
N ALA A 93 -12.19 -2.75 6.18
CA ALA A 93 -11.65 -3.53 7.29
C ALA A 93 -12.07 -5.02 7.22
N LYS A 94 -13.32 -5.29 6.86
CA LYS A 94 -13.83 -6.67 6.68
C LYS A 94 -13.09 -7.38 5.56
N ASP A 95 -12.90 -6.73 4.41
CA ASP A 95 -12.21 -7.30 3.25
C ASP A 95 -10.74 -7.61 3.60
N ARG A 96 -10.05 -6.68 4.26
CA ARG A 96 -8.67 -6.86 4.76
C ARG A 96 -8.55 -8.06 5.71
N LEU A 97 -9.49 -8.20 6.65
CA LEU A 97 -9.50 -9.33 7.60
C LEU A 97 -9.82 -10.66 6.93
N ALA A 98 -10.74 -10.68 5.96
CA ALA A 98 -11.07 -11.87 5.19
C ALA A 98 -9.87 -12.35 4.36
N ALA A 99 -9.14 -11.44 3.73
CA ALA A 99 -7.90 -11.75 3.02
C ALA A 99 -6.84 -12.33 3.97
N LEU A 100 -6.69 -11.78 5.17
CA LEU A 100 -5.78 -12.32 6.18
C LEU A 100 -6.18 -13.74 6.62
N ALA A 101 -7.46 -13.95 6.94
CA ALA A 101 -7.98 -15.26 7.38
C ALA A 101 -7.76 -16.35 6.32
N LYS A 102 -8.06 -16.02 5.05
CA LYS A 102 -7.83 -16.90 3.88
C LYS A 102 -6.39 -17.41 3.77
N HIS A 103 -5.39 -16.58 4.10
CA HIS A 103 -3.98 -16.94 3.96
C HIS A 103 -3.34 -17.47 5.24
N LEU A 104 -3.94 -17.22 6.41
CA LEU A 104 -3.49 -17.75 7.70
C LEU A 104 -4.21 -19.05 8.12
N GLY A 105 -5.15 -19.55 7.31
CA GLY A 105 -5.86 -20.80 7.57
C GLY A 105 -6.79 -20.73 8.79
N ARG A 106 -7.40 -19.56 9.03
CA ARG A 106 -8.40 -19.36 10.08
C ARG A 106 -9.80 -19.20 9.50
#